data_AF-A0A8T6LLX7-F1
#
_entry.id   AF-A0A8T6LLX7-F1
#
_cell.length_a   1.000
_cell.length_b   1.000
_cell.length_c   1.000
_cell.angle_alpha   90.00
_cell.angle_beta   90.00
_cell.angle_gamma   90.00
#
_symmetry.space_group_name_H-M   'P 1'
#
loop_
_entity.id
_entity.type
_entity.pdbx_description
1 polymer ?
#
loop_
_entity_poly.entity_id
_entity_poly.type
_entity_poly.pdbx_seq_one_letter_code
_entity_poly.pdbx_strand_id
1 'polypeptide(L)'
;MPARTGIPDRKPDRTGSALRQPGSGVAPARPLPRRIATSVVTGEGLEELGRVLPGMVFGGLVQANADTPVVTRRRHRRALERAVEELNAFEGALADGIPAEVAATHLRPAETALEYILGIVTLDEVLDRVFRDFCIGK
;
A
#
# COMPACT_ATOMS: atom_id res chain seq x y z
N MET A 1 69.36 -14.83 -10.32
CA MET A 1 68.46 -14.89 -9.14
C MET A 1 67.02 -14.76 -9.61
N PRO A 2 66.17 -15.78 -9.38
CA PRO A 2 64.77 -15.80 -9.79
C PRO A 2 63.82 -15.56 -8.61
N ALA A 3 62.64 -15.01 -8.89
CA ALA A 3 61.40 -15.27 -8.16
C ALA A 3 60.26 -15.02 -9.17
N ARG A 4 59.58 -16.07 -9.66
CA ARG A 4 58.37 -16.66 -9.04
C ARG A 4 57.39 -15.54 -8.67
N THR A 5 56.15 -15.53 -9.16
CA THR A 5 55.16 -16.52 -8.72
C THR A 5 53.99 -16.50 -9.70
N GLY A 6 53.65 -17.68 -10.25
CA GLY A 6 52.38 -17.88 -10.93
C GLY A 6 51.24 -17.85 -9.91
N ILE A 7 50.12 -17.24 -10.30
CA ILE A 7 48.86 -17.39 -9.57
C ILE A 7 48.02 -18.40 -10.37
N PRO A 8 47.54 -19.47 -9.72
CA PRO A 8 46.98 -20.64 -10.39
C PRO A 8 45.50 -20.51 -10.73
N ASP A 9 45.09 -21.37 -11.67
CA ASP A 9 43.73 -21.81 -11.96
C ASP A 9 42.85 -21.93 -10.71
N ARG A 10 41.77 -21.15 -10.68
CA ARG A 10 40.72 -21.31 -9.69
C ARG A 10 39.73 -22.37 -10.20
N LYS A 11 40.02 -23.61 -9.83
CA LYS A 11 39.14 -24.79 -9.95
C LYS A 11 37.72 -24.47 -9.44
N PRO A 12 36.65 -24.87 -10.16
CA PRO A 12 35.30 -24.85 -9.64
C PRO A 12 34.99 -26.22 -9.02
N ASP A 13 34.78 -26.30 -7.72
CA ASP A 13 34.05 -27.42 -7.09
C ASP A 13 33.56 -26.96 -5.70
N ARG A 14 32.25 -26.75 -5.55
CA ARG A 14 31.26 -27.73 -5.04
C ARG A 14 31.44 -28.04 -3.55
N THR A 15 30.39 -27.68 -2.80
CA THR A 15 29.77 -28.28 -1.58
C THR A 15 29.35 -27.08 -0.71
N GLY A 16 28.09 -26.69 -0.52
CA GLY A 16 26.87 -27.45 -0.25
C GLY A 16 26.27 -26.86 1.05
N SER A 17 25.17 -26.09 0.96
CA SER A 17 24.21 -25.82 2.06
C SER A 17 23.09 -24.95 1.46
N ALA A 18 21.98 -25.55 1.05
CA ALA A 18 20.75 -25.60 1.85
C ALA A 18 19.92 -24.31 1.78
N LEU A 19 18.78 -24.44 1.09
CA LEU A 19 17.47 -23.92 1.51
C LEU A 19 17.30 -22.40 1.65
N ARG A 20 16.66 -21.79 0.64
CA ARG A 20 15.28 -21.28 0.86
C ARG A 20 14.54 -21.10 -0.47
N GLN A 21 13.72 -22.08 -0.80
CA GLN A 21 12.57 -21.86 -1.68
C GLN A 21 11.59 -20.97 -0.90
N PRO A 22 11.06 -19.85 -1.44
CA PRO A 22 9.81 -19.30 -0.96
C PRO A 22 8.67 -20.17 -1.51
N GLY A 23 8.55 -21.37 -0.95
CA GLY A 23 7.34 -22.18 -1.08
C GLY A 23 6.43 -21.89 0.10
N SER A 24 5.32 -21.23 -0.15
CA SER A 24 4.04 -21.69 0.39
C SER A 24 2.93 -21.15 -0.49
N GLY A 25 2.32 -22.05 -1.26
CA GLY A 25 1.25 -21.72 -2.19
C GLY A 25 0.10 -21.01 -1.49
N VAL A 26 -0.34 -19.93 -2.09
CA VAL A 26 -1.69 -19.45 -1.89
C VAL A 26 -2.59 -20.45 -2.62
N ALA A 27 -3.21 -21.35 -1.85
CA ALA A 27 -4.22 -22.26 -2.37
C ALA A 27 -5.27 -21.46 -3.16
N PRO A 28 -5.82 -22.02 -4.26
CA PRO A 28 -6.81 -21.32 -5.07
C PRO A 28 -7.96 -20.85 -4.20
N ALA A 29 -8.43 -19.63 -4.44
CA ALA A 29 -9.50 -18.98 -3.70
C ALA A 29 -10.75 -19.87 -3.64
N ARG A 30 -10.90 -20.63 -2.56
CA ARG A 30 -12.08 -21.46 -2.30
C ARG A 30 -13.24 -20.51 -2.00
N PRO A 31 -14.44 -20.74 -2.56
CA PRO A 31 -15.60 -19.92 -2.24
C PRO A 31 -15.81 -19.87 -0.73
N LEU A 32 -15.86 -18.65 -0.18
CA LEU A 32 -15.98 -18.42 1.25
C LEU A 32 -17.37 -18.87 1.72
N PRO A 33 -17.46 -19.61 2.85
CA PRO A 33 -18.75 -20.01 3.39
C PRO A 33 -19.56 -18.76 3.82
N ARG A 34 -20.84 -18.70 3.44
CA ARG A 34 -21.72 -17.57 3.79
C ARG A 34 -21.98 -17.45 5.30
N ARG A 35 -21.80 -18.53 6.06
CA ARG A 35 -21.98 -18.60 7.52
C ARG A 35 -21.04 -19.65 8.12
N ILE A 36 -20.54 -19.38 9.31
CA ILE A 36 -19.74 -20.31 10.13
C ILE A 36 -20.44 -20.39 11.49
N ALA A 37 -20.81 -21.59 11.94
CA ALA A 37 -21.36 -21.78 13.28
C ALA A 37 -20.21 -21.75 14.29
N THR A 38 -20.33 -20.93 15.33
CA THR A 38 -19.27 -20.78 16.34
C THR A 38 -19.84 -20.84 17.75
N SER A 39 -19.04 -21.36 18.68
CA SER A 39 -19.34 -21.37 20.10
C SER A 39 -18.10 -20.93 20.88
N VAL A 40 -18.23 -19.82 21.60
CA VAL A 40 -17.14 -19.28 22.44
C VAL A 40 -16.91 -20.14 23.68
N VAL A 41 -17.93 -20.87 24.13
CA VAL A 41 -17.87 -21.72 25.32
C VAL A 41 -17.17 -23.05 25.03
N THR A 42 -17.43 -23.65 23.85
CA THR A 42 -16.84 -24.94 23.46
C THR A 42 -15.59 -24.79 22.58
N GLY A 43 -15.34 -23.59 22.03
CA GLY A 43 -14.25 -23.34 21.09
C GLY A 43 -14.52 -23.80 19.66
N GLU A 44 -15.67 -24.45 19.42
CA GLU A 44 -16.05 -24.94 18.11
C GLU A 44 -16.25 -23.79 17.11
N GLY A 45 -15.74 -23.99 15.89
CA GLY A 45 -15.85 -23.03 14.80
C GLY A 45 -14.92 -21.82 14.88
N LEU A 46 -14.21 -21.59 15.99
CA LEU A 46 -13.28 -20.46 16.12
C LEU A 46 -12.04 -20.61 15.23
N GLU A 47 -11.50 -21.83 15.10
CA GLU A 47 -10.37 -22.10 14.22
C GLU A 47 -10.76 -21.95 12.74
N GLU A 48 -11.96 -22.40 12.39
CA GLU A 48 -12.51 -22.19 11.05
C GLU A 48 -12.75 -20.72 10.74
N LEU A 49 -13.28 -19.96 11.69
CA LEU A 49 -13.42 -18.51 11.57
C LEU A 49 -12.06 -17.83 11.33
N GLY A 50 -11.05 -18.16 12.14
CA GLY A 50 -9.69 -17.62 12.01
C GLY A 50 -9.05 -17.91 10.64
N ARG A 51 -9.39 -19.05 10.02
CA ARG A 51 -8.89 -19.43 8.70
C ARG A 51 -9.57 -18.67 7.56
N VAL A 52 -10.84 -18.31 7.72
CA VAL A 52 -11.65 -17.66 6.68
C VAL A 52 -11.47 -16.13 6.68
N LEU A 53 -11.22 -15.52 7.84
CA LEU A 53 -11.04 -14.07 7.98
C LEU A 53 -9.95 -13.48 7.06
N PRO A 54 -8.75 -14.09 6.91
CA PRO A 54 -7.75 -13.60 5.97
C PRO A 54 -8.26 -13.58 4.53
N GLY A 55 -9.02 -14.59 4.10
CA GLY A 55 -9.61 -14.63 2.76
C GLY A 55 -10.62 -13.51 2.51
N MET A 56 -11.33 -13.07 3.55
CA MET A 56 -12.27 -11.94 3.47
C MET A 56 -11.55 -10.58 3.41
N VAL A 57 -10.53 -10.39 4.26
CA VAL A 57 -9.81 -9.11 4.36
C VAL A 57 -8.85 -8.93 3.19
N PHE A 58 -8.09 -9.98 2.87
CA PHE A 58 -7.04 -9.93 1.86
C PHE A 58 -7.51 -10.35 0.48
N GLY A 59 -8.71 -10.93 0.32
CA GLY A 59 -9.24 -11.30 -1.01
C GLY A 59 -9.33 -10.14 -2.00
N GLY A 60 -9.57 -8.91 -1.51
CA GLY A 60 -9.52 -7.69 -2.32
C GLY A 60 -8.14 -7.03 -2.40
N LEU A 61 -7.29 -7.18 -1.37
CA LEU A 61 -5.96 -6.58 -1.31
C LEU A 61 -4.89 -7.40 -2.05
N VAL A 62 -5.02 -8.72 -2.11
CA VAL A 62 -4.07 -9.65 -2.76
C VAL A 62 -4.19 -9.60 -4.29
N GLN A 63 -5.30 -9.09 -4.82
CA GLN A 63 -5.44 -8.75 -6.23
C GLN A 63 -4.57 -7.55 -6.62
N ALA A 64 -4.26 -6.65 -5.69
CA ALA A 64 -3.23 -5.65 -5.91
C ALA A 64 -1.88 -6.37 -5.80
N ASN A 65 -1.08 -6.32 -6.87
CA ASN A 65 0.25 -6.90 -6.91
C ASN A 65 1.02 -6.53 -5.63
N ALA A 66 1.79 -7.47 -5.08
CA ALA A 66 2.56 -7.25 -3.85
C ALA A 66 3.49 -6.02 -3.91
N ASP A 67 3.85 -5.58 -5.11
CA ASP A 67 4.65 -4.38 -5.39
C ASP A 67 3.85 -3.07 -5.42
N THR A 68 2.52 -3.11 -5.24
CA THR A 68 1.68 -1.92 -5.22
C THR A 68 1.69 -1.31 -3.82
N PRO A 69 2.21 -0.08 -3.64
CA PRO A 69 2.24 0.55 -2.33
C PRO A 69 0.81 0.79 -1.81
N VAL A 70 0.50 0.20 -0.65
CA VAL A 70 -0.82 0.33 -0.03
C VAL A 70 -0.89 1.60 0.80
N VAL A 71 -1.86 2.46 0.48
CA VAL A 71 -2.14 3.68 1.23
C VAL A 71 -2.93 3.34 2.49
N THR A 72 -2.23 3.17 3.61
CA THR A 72 -2.83 2.74 4.89
C THR A 72 -3.42 3.87 5.74
N ARG A 73 -2.96 5.11 5.54
CA ARG A 73 -3.38 6.28 6.33
C ARG A 73 -4.59 6.96 5.67
N ARG A 74 -5.68 7.15 6.43
CA ARG A 74 -6.90 7.85 5.98
C ARG A 74 -6.63 9.23 5.37
N ARG A 75 -5.67 9.98 5.93
CA ARG A 75 -5.31 11.32 5.44
C ARG A 75 -4.65 11.29 4.06
N HIS A 76 -3.71 10.36 3.82
CA HIS A 76 -3.06 10.23 2.51
C HIS A 76 -4.07 9.75 1.46
N ARG A 77 -4.99 8.86 1.85
CA ARG A 77 -6.10 8.44 0.97
C ARG A 77 -6.94 9.64 0.53
N ARG A 78 -7.38 10.49 1.46
CA ARG A 78 -8.18 11.69 1.14
C ARG A 78 -7.44 12.65 0.21
N ALA A 79 -6.15 12.84 0.43
CA ALA A 79 -5.32 13.70 -0.40
C ALA A 79 -5.21 13.16 -1.84
N LEU A 80 -5.00 11.85 -2.01
CA LEU A 80 -5.02 11.21 -3.32
C LEU A 80 -6.38 11.28 -4.01
N GLU A 81 -7.47 11.02 -3.27
CA GLU A 81 -8.83 11.13 -3.79
C GLU A 81 -9.10 12.53 -4.32
N ARG A 82 -8.65 13.56 -3.59
CA ARG A 82 -8.80 14.94 -4.03
C ARG A 82 -7.97 15.26 -5.27
N ALA A 83 -6.73 14.79 -5.34
CA ALA A 83 -5.90 14.99 -6.52
C ALA A 83 -6.53 14.36 -7.78
N VAL A 84 -7.09 13.15 -7.65
CA VAL A 84 -7.80 12.47 -8.74
C VAL A 84 -9.07 13.21 -9.15
N GLU A 85 -9.87 13.69 -8.20
CA GLU A 85 -11.06 14.50 -8.50
C GLU A 85 -10.72 15.74 -9.35
N GLU A 86 -9.68 16.48 -8.96
CA GLU A 86 -9.28 17.70 -9.65
C GLU A 86 -8.70 17.41 -11.05
N LEU A 87 -7.92 16.34 -11.19
CA LEU A 87 -7.41 15.94 -12.51
C LEU A 87 -8.54 15.49 -13.45
N ASN A 88 -9.53 14.75 -12.93
CA ASN A 88 -10.70 14.38 -13.72
C ASN A 88 -11.52 15.62 -14.13
N ALA A 89 -11.63 16.62 -13.24
CA ALA A 89 -12.30 17.88 -13.55
C ALA A 89 -11.54 18.68 -14.62
N PHE A 90 -10.20 18.68 -14.57
CA PHE A 90 -9.35 19.27 -15.61
C PHE A 90 -9.57 18.60 -16.97
N GLU A 91 -9.52 17.27 -17.03
CA GLU A 91 -9.76 16.51 -18.25
C GLU A 91 -11.18 16.73 -18.80
N GLY A 92 -12.18 16.75 -17.91
CA GLY A 92 -13.57 17.06 -18.26
C GLY A 92 -13.71 18.47 -18.84
N ALA A 93 -13.11 19.48 -18.20
CA ALA A 93 -13.14 20.86 -18.67
C ALA A 93 -12.52 21.00 -20.07
N LEU A 94 -11.38 20.35 -20.33
CA LEU A 94 -10.78 20.32 -21.67
C LEU A 94 -11.68 19.63 -22.70
N ALA A 95 -12.32 18.52 -22.33
CA ALA A 95 -13.25 17.81 -23.20
C ALA A 95 -14.50 18.64 -23.54
N ASP A 96 -14.95 19.47 -22.60
CA ASP A 96 -16.09 20.39 -22.76
C ASP A 96 -15.73 21.67 -23.56
N GLY A 97 -14.47 21.80 -24.01
CA GLY A 97 -14.01 22.94 -24.80
C GLY A 97 -13.78 24.20 -23.97
N ILE A 98 -13.66 24.08 -22.65
CA ILE A 98 -13.27 25.19 -21.78
C ILE A 98 -11.84 25.62 -22.12
N PRO A 99 -11.54 26.94 -22.22
CA PRO A 99 -10.19 27.42 -22.45
C PRO A 99 -9.19 26.84 -21.45
N ALA A 100 -8.01 26.49 -21.93
CA ALA A 100 -6.99 25.81 -21.12
C ALA A 100 -6.57 26.65 -19.91
N GLU A 101 -6.62 27.99 -20.01
CA GLU A 101 -6.34 28.91 -18.91
C GLU A 101 -7.32 28.76 -17.75
N VAL A 102 -8.59 28.45 -18.08
CA VAL A 102 -9.64 28.22 -17.09
C VAL A 102 -9.57 26.79 -16.58
N ALA A 103 -9.37 25.80 -17.45
CA ALA A 103 -9.21 24.41 -17.02
C ALA A 103 -8.02 24.25 -16.05
N ALA A 104 -6.91 24.96 -16.30
CA ALA A 104 -5.69 24.92 -15.48
C ALA A 104 -5.91 25.27 -14.00
N THR A 105 -7.04 25.90 -13.62
CA THR A 105 -7.35 26.17 -12.21
C THR A 105 -7.46 24.90 -11.37
N HIS A 106 -7.70 23.75 -11.98
CA HIS A 106 -7.75 22.45 -11.31
C HIS A 106 -6.37 21.86 -10.99
N LEU A 107 -5.30 22.31 -11.67
CA LEU A 107 -3.96 21.73 -11.50
C LEU A 107 -3.31 22.12 -10.17
N ARG A 108 -3.49 23.37 -9.71
CA ARG A 108 -2.91 23.82 -8.44
C ARG A 108 -3.52 23.08 -7.22
N PRO A 109 -4.86 22.92 -7.11
CA PRO A 109 -5.45 22.07 -6.08
C PRO A 109 -4.97 20.62 -6.12
N ALA A 110 -4.83 20.02 -7.31
CA ALA A 110 -4.29 18.68 -7.45
C ALA A 110 -2.86 18.58 -6.92
N GLU A 111 -2.00 19.54 -7.28
CA GLU A 111 -0.62 19.63 -6.82
C GLU A 111 -0.54 19.80 -5.30
N THR A 112 -1.30 20.72 -4.71
CA THR A 112 -1.33 20.92 -3.25
C THR A 112 -1.81 19.67 -2.51
N ALA A 113 -2.76 18.92 -3.07
CA ALA A 113 -3.18 17.65 -2.49
C ALA A 113 -2.05 16.58 -2.53
N LEU A 114 -1.17 16.62 -3.54
CA LEU A 114 0.00 15.75 -3.60
C LEU A 114 1.14 16.23 -2.67
N GLU A 115 1.37 17.54 -2.56
CA GLU A 115 2.31 18.15 -1.61
C GLU A 115 2.04 17.68 -0.17
N TYR A 116 0.76 17.54 0.20
CA TYR A 116 0.33 16.98 1.49
C TYR A 116 0.87 15.56 1.73
N ILE A 117 0.90 14.72 0.70
CA ILE A 117 1.40 13.33 0.81
C ILE A 117 2.92 13.32 0.96
N LEU A 118 3.59 14.27 0.32
CA LEU A 118 5.04 14.45 0.39
C LEU A 118 5.51 15.10 1.69
N GLY A 119 4.58 15.51 2.57
CA GLY A 119 4.91 16.14 3.85
C GLY A 119 5.43 17.57 3.69
N ILE A 120 5.08 18.24 2.60
CA ILE A 120 5.28 19.68 2.44
C ILE A 120 4.20 20.34 3.31
N VAL A 121 4.60 20.69 4.54
CA VAL A 121 3.68 21.02 5.65
C VAL A 121 2.88 22.29 5.35
N THR A 122 1.57 22.14 5.18
CA THR A 122 0.60 23.24 5.10
C THR A 122 0.18 23.72 6.51
N LEU A 123 -0.18 24.99 6.66
CA LEU A 123 -0.58 25.63 7.94
C LEU A 123 -1.62 24.82 8.73
N ASP A 124 -2.56 24.17 8.03
CA ASP A 124 -3.58 23.34 8.65
C ASP A 124 -2.97 22.16 9.43
N GLU A 125 -1.87 21.55 8.98
CA GLU A 125 -1.20 20.47 9.73
C GLU A 125 -0.48 20.97 10.98
N VAL A 126 0.01 22.22 10.95
CA VAL A 126 0.57 22.88 12.13
C VAL A 126 -0.53 23.04 13.18
N LEU A 127 -1.69 23.54 12.77
CA LEU A 127 -2.84 23.70 13.66
C LEU A 127 -3.36 22.34 14.16
N ASP A 128 -3.49 21.36 13.28
CA ASP A 128 -3.98 20.01 13.57
C ASP A 128 -3.00 19.21 14.44
N ARG A 129 -1.73 19.62 14.53
CA ARG A 129 -0.74 19.07 15.48
C ARG A 129 -0.75 19.83 16.80
N VAL A 130 -0.88 21.16 16.77
CA VAL A 130 -1.01 22.00 17.96
C VAL A 130 -2.25 21.60 18.76
N PHE A 131 -3.40 21.41 18.11
CA PHE A 131 -4.68 21.14 18.77
C PHE A 131 -5.00 19.66 19.00
N ARG A 132 -4.17 18.72 18.52
CA ARG A 132 -4.42 17.27 18.69
C ARG A 132 -4.33 16.82 20.15
N ASP A 133 -3.46 17.48 20.90
CA ASP A 133 -3.16 17.13 22.29
C ASP A 133 -3.87 18.04 23.30
N PHE A 134 -4.57 19.10 22.84
CA PHE A 134 -5.46 19.88 23.70
C PHE A 134 -6.80 19.16 23.83
N CYS A 135 -7.03 18.53 24.98
CA CYS A 135 -8.36 18.12 25.38
C CYS A 135 -9.26 19.37 25.43
N ILE A 136 -10.22 19.49 24.50
CA ILE A 136 -11.34 20.41 24.67
C ILE A 136 -12.19 19.86 25.82
N GLY A 137 -11.94 20.37 27.02
CA GLY A 137 -12.76 20.12 28.20
C GLY A 137 -12.56 18.75 28.85
N LYS A 138 -11.41 18.54 29.51
CA LYS A 138 -11.30 17.87 30.81
C LYS A 138 -10.16 18.48 31.60
#